data_AF-A0A973IIH7-F1
#
_entry.id   AF-A0A973IIH7-F1
#
_cell.length_a   1.000
_cell.length_b   1.000
_cell.length_c   1.000
_cell.angle_alpha   90.00
_cell.angle_beta   90.00
_cell.angle_gamma   90.00
#
_symmetry.space_group_name_H-M   'P 1'
#
loop_
_entity.id
_entity.type
_entity.pdbx_description
1 polymer ?
#
loop_
_entity_poly.entity_id
_entity_poly.type
_entity_poly.pdbx_seq_one_letter_code
_entity_poly.pdbx_strand_id
1 'polypeptide(L)' 'MQVVVCSKPGEMAVIDRPVPDCGPGEALVAIRRIGICGTDIHAFGG' A
#
# COMPACT_ATOMS: atom_id res chain seq x y z
N MET A 1 6.65 -7.76 5.66
CA MET A 1 5.55 -7.76 4.68
C MET A 1 5.90 -6.79 3.56
N GLN A 2 5.65 -7.19 2.32
CA GLN A 2 5.90 -6.34 1.16
C GLN A 2 4.81 -5.26 1.06
N VAL A 3 5.22 -4.04 0.73
CA VAL A 3 4.35 -2.87 0.60
C VAL A 3 4.71 -2.14 -0.69
N VAL A 4 3.70 -1.81 -1.48
CA VAL A 4 3.85 -0.92 -2.65
C VAL A 4 3.70 0.52 -2.17
N VAL A 5 4.70 1.37 -2.46
CA VAL A 5 4.73 2.77 -2.03
C VAL A 5 5.02 3.68 -3.20
N CYS A 6 4.17 4.69 -3.38
CA CYS A 6 4.43 5.84 -4.25
C CYS A 6 5.03 6.96 -3.39
N SER A 7 6.35 7.12 -3.39
CA SER A 7 7.06 8.10 -2.55
C SER A 7 6.92 9.53 -3.09
N LYS A 8 6.81 9.65 -4.42
CA LYS A 8 6.59 10.89 -5.18
C LYS A 8 6.06 10.53 -6.58
N PRO A 9 5.48 11.49 -7.33
CA PRO A 9 5.06 11.24 -8.71
C PRO A 9 6.19 10.62 -9.55
N GLY A 10 5.83 9.61 -10.35
CA GLY A 10 6.75 8.85 -11.20
C GLY A 10 7.59 7.79 -10.48
N GLU A 11 7.52 7.68 -9.15
CA GLU A 11 8.30 6.71 -8.38
C GLU A 11 7.40 5.77 -7.56
N MET A 12 7.39 4.50 -7.96
CA MET A 12 6.72 3.42 -7.25
C MET A 12 7.74 2.36 -6.87
N ALA A 13 7.75 1.94 -5.61
CA ALA A 13 8.68 0.93 -5.10
C ALA A 13 7.95 -0.15 -4.28
N VAL A 14 8.47 -1.37 -4.34
CA VAL A 14 8.10 -2.44 -3.41
C VAL A 14 9.16 -2.49 -2.32
N ILE A 15 8.75 -2.31 -1.07
CA ILE A 15 9.64 -2.34 0.10
C ILE A 15 9.14 -3.32 1.14
N ASP A 16 10.04 -3.81 1.98
CA ASP A 16 9.67 -4.58 3.16
C ASP A 16 9.41 -3.68 4.36
N ARG A 17 8.35 -4.00 5.12
CA ARG A 17 8.02 -3.39 6.40
C ARG A 17 7.65 -4.45 7.44
N PRO A 18 7.76 -4.17 8.75
CA PRO A 18 7.17 -5.02 9.77
C PRO A 18 5.68 -5.23 9.56
N VAL A 19 5.16 -6.37 10.03
CA VAL A 19 3.71 -6.58 10.13
C VAL A 19 3.19 -5.62 11.22
N PRO A 20 2.10 -4.87 10.99
CA PRO A 20 1.59 -3.92 11.98
C PRO A 20 0.93 -4.65 13.15
N ASP A 21 0.94 -4.01 14.32
CA ASP A 21 0.21 -4.48 15.50
C ASP A 21 -1.30 -4.27 15.32
N CYS A 22 -2.10 -5.20 15.86
CA CYS A 22 -3.56 -5.13 15.83
C CYS A 22 -4.07 -4.72 17.21
N GLY A 23 -4.62 -3.50 17.32
CA GLY A 23 -5.14 -2.96 18.57
C GLY A 23 -6.54 -3.47 18.94
N PRO A 24 -7.04 -3.15 20.13
CA PRO A 24 -8.41 -3.45 20.53
C PRO A 24 -9.42 -2.78 19.58
N GLY A 25 -10.34 -3.58 19.02
CA GLY A 25 -11.36 -3.10 18.07
C GLY A 25 -10.91 -3.07 16.61
N GLU A 26 -9.68 -3.48 16.31
CA GLU A 26 -9.17 -3.58 14.94
C GLU A 26 -9.17 -5.03 14.44
N ALA A 27 -9.04 -5.19 13.13
CA ALA A 27 -8.83 -6.49 12.49
C ALA A 27 -7.62 -6.42 11.55
N LEU A 28 -6.65 -7.30 11.77
CA LEU A 28 -5.52 -7.46 10.86
C LEU A 28 -5.92 -8.34 9.67
N VAL A 29 -5.87 -7.79 8.47
CA VAL A 29 -6.32 -8.46 7.24
C VAL A 29 -5.13 -8.82 6.34
N ALA A 30 -5.04 -10.09 5.96
CA ALA A 30 -4.08 -10.56 4.98
C ALA A 30 -4.59 -10.31 3.55
N ILE A 31 -4.05 -9.28 2.89
CA ILE A 31 -4.44 -8.91 1.52
C ILE A 31 -3.99 -9.99 0.54
N ARG A 32 -4.94 -10.54 -0.24
CA ARG A 32 -4.63 -11.54 -1.30
C ARG A 32 -4.56 -10.95 -2.69
N ARG A 33 -5.33 -9.90 -2.97
CA ARG A 33 -5.44 -9.21 -4.27
C ARG A 33 -5.78 -7.74 -4.01
N ILE A 34 -5.27 -6.86 -4.86
CA ILE A 34 -5.63 -5.44 -4.90
C ILE A 34 -5.98 -5.05 -6.34
N GLY A 35 -6.92 -4.12 -6.48
CA GLY A 35 -7.21 -3.46 -7.75
C GLY A 35 -6.51 -2.11 -7.82
N ILE A 36 -6.34 -1.59 -9.03
CA ILE A 36 -5.83 -0.24 -9.29
C ILE A 36 -7.02 0.59 -9.79
N CYS A 37 -7.27 1.73 -9.16
CA CYS A 37 -8.26 2.70 -9.56
C CYS A 37 -7.61 3.86 -10.34
N GLY A 38 -8.40 4.67 -11.04
CA GLY A 38 -7.90 5.88 -11.72
C GLY A 38 -7.17 6.84 -10.77
N THR A 39 -7.61 6.94 -9.51
CA THR A 39 -6.96 7.79 -8.50
C THR A 39 -5.51 7.37 -8.22
N ASP A 40 -5.20 6.08 -8.25
CA ASP A 40 -3.83 5.59 -8.04
C ASP A 40 -2.92 6.03 -9.21
N ILE A 41 -3.47 6.01 -10.42
CA ILE A 41 -2.78 6.48 -11.64
C ILE A 41 -2.54 7.99 -11.57
N HIS A 42 -3.54 8.77 -11.13
CA HIS A 42 -3.38 10.21 -10.94
C HIS A 42 -2.37 10.54 -9.84
N ALA A 43 -2.36 9.81 -8.72
CA ALA A 43 -1.38 10.00 -7.65
C ALA A 43 0.05 9.69 -8.12
N PHE A 44 0.23 8.65 -8.94
CA PHE A 44 1.51 8.34 -9.56
C PHE A 44 1.91 9.37 -10.62
N GLY A 45 0.96 9.89 -11.40
CA GLY A 45 1.21 10.86 -12.46
C GLY A 45 1.63 12.25 -11.95
N GLY A 46 1.10 12.66 -10.80
CA GLY A 46 1.24 14.02 -10.26
C GLY A 46 0.17 14.98 -10.77
#